data_AF-Q0DJJ5-F1
#
_entry.id   AF-Q0DJJ5-F1
#
_cell.length_a   1.000
_cell.length_b   1.000
_cell.length_c   1.000
_cell.angle_alpha   90.00
_cell.angle_beta   90.00
_cell.angle_gamma   90.00
#
_symmetry.space_group_name_H-M   'P 1'
#
loop_
_entity.id
_entity.type
_entity.pdbx_description
1 polymer ?
#
loop_
_entity_poly.entity_id
_entity_poly.type
_entity_poly.pdbx_seq_one_letter_code
_entity_poly.pdbx_strand_id
1 'polypeptide(L)'
;CQVPESPNFKVRVNLEVKQGGGPSSQFYLMDMGSCWKNDGRPCDGDTATDVTRYSEMIINPETPSWCTPGKVGLCPPWHTFRNGTRVHRTDAARFPYAAYHMYCSPGNARAAEQPTTPCDPYSNPQPQEIMQLVPHPVWGEFGYPTAKGQGWIGDPRAWELDVGAMSQALYFYQDPGTPPAKRRWSSLDVGTEIYVSNHAEAEWTLSGFDILVPKE
;
A
#
# COMPACT_ATOMS: atom_id res chain seq x y z
N CYS A 1 1.30 6.14 23.68
CA CYS A 1 0.52 5.64 22.54
C CYS A 1 1.23 4.41 21.99
N GLN A 2 0.51 3.32 21.75
CA GLN A 2 1.07 2.10 21.15
C GLN A 2 1.12 2.29 19.63
N VAL A 3 2.26 1.98 19.01
CA VAL A 3 2.39 1.97 17.54
C VAL A 3 1.64 0.73 17.03
N PRO A 4 0.70 0.86 16.08
CA PRO A 4 -0.03 -0.30 15.55
C PRO A 4 0.92 -1.28 14.85
N GLU A 5 0.74 -2.57 15.15
CA GLU A 5 1.58 -3.66 14.64
C GLU A 5 0.71 -4.69 13.91
N SER A 6 1.09 -5.04 12.68
CA SER A 6 0.39 -6.10 11.93
C SER A 6 0.55 -7.46 12.63
N PRO A 7 -0.46 -8.35 12.56
CA PRO A 7 -1.73 -8.19 11.84
C PRO A 7 -2.86 -7.55 12.66
N ASN A 8 -2.59 -7.13 13.89
CA ASN A 8 -3.64 -6.98 14.91
C ASN A 8 -4.05 -5.53 15.12
N PHE A 9 -4.59 -4.88 14.08
CA PHE A 9 -5.26 -3.60 14.23
C PHE A 9 -6.19 -3.29 13.06
N LYS A 10 -7.21 -2.47 13.34
CA LYS A 10 -8.13 -1.93 12.34
C LYS A 10 -8.11 -0.40 12.36
N VAL A 11 -8.57 0.21 11.29
CA VAL A 11 -8.83 1.65 11.23
C VAL A 11 -10.28 1.87 10.86
N ARG A 12 -10.98 2.68 11.66
CA ARG A 12 -12.28 3.24 11.29
C ARG A 12 -12.08 4.65 10.78
N VAL A 13 -12.84 5.01 9.74
CA VAL A 13 -12.78 6.35 9.16
C VAL A 13 -14.05 6.63 8.36
N ASN A 14 -14.55 7.86 8.45
CA ASN A 14 -15.59 8.38 7.57
C ASN A 14 -14.93 9.34 6.57
N LEU A 15 -15.11 9.07 5.28
CA LEU A 15 -14.53 9.84 4.21
C LEU A 15 -15.61 10.29 3.23
N GLU A 16 -15.59 11.57 2.89
CA GLU A 16 -16.35 12.16 1.79
C GLU A 16 -15.37 12.96 0.92
N VAL A 17 -15.12 12.48 -0.30
CA VAL A 17 -14.36 13.25 -1.30
C VAL A 17 -15.35 14.13 -2.06
N LYS A 18 -15.14 15.44 -2.06
CA LYS A 18 -15.96 16.41 -2.79
C LYS A 18 -15.28 16.84 -4.10
N GLN A 19 -13.97 17.04 -4.04
CA GLN A 19 -13.11 17.33 -5.19
C GLN A 19 -11.83 16.51 -5.09
N GLY A 20 -11.44 15.87 -6.19
CA GLY A 20 -10.44 14.81 -6.19
C GLY A 20 -9.01 15.24 -6.52
N GLY A 21 -8.71 16.52 -6.79
CA GLY A 21 -7.36 16.95 -7.18
C GLY A 21 -7.03 16.75 -8.66
N GLY A 22 -8.03 16.47 -9.50
CA GLY A 22 -7.90 16.27 -10.94
C GLY A 22 -7.65 14.82 -11.38
N PRO A 23 -7.58 14.55 -12.70
CA PRO A 23 -7.48 13.19 -13.26
C PRO A 23 -6.27 12.37 -12.81
N SER A 24 -5.13 13.05 -12.66
CA SER A 24 -3.86 12.40 -12.33
C SER A 24 -3.63 12.25 -10.83
N SER A 25 -4.51 12.77 -9.97
CA SER A 25 -4.29 12.71 -8.53
C SER A 25 -4.31 11.28 -8.01
N GLN A 26 -3.56 11.04 -6.94
CA GLN A 26 -3.64 9.81 -6.19
C GLN A 26 -4.24 10.14 -4.83
N PHE A 27 -5.54 9.83 -4.68
CA PHE A 27 -6.20 9.95 -3.39
C PHE A 27 -6.10 8.62 -2.65
N TYR A 28 -5.40 8.65 -1.53
CA TYR A 28 -5.17 7.50 -0.67
C TYR A 28 -6.30 7.41 0.37
N LEU A 29 -7.08 6.32 0.31
CA LEU A 29 -8.01 5.96 1.39
C LEU A 29 -7.25 5.52 2.64
N MET A 30 -6.08 4.92 2.45
CA MET A 30 -5.15 4.56 3.51
C MET A 30 -3.76 4.51 2.88
N ASP A 31 -2.90 5.41 3.30
CA ASP A 31 -1.46 5.37 3.10
C ASP A 31 -0.81 4.99 4.43
N MET A 32 0.17 4.09 4.40
CA MET A 32 0.81 3.55 5.58
C MET A 32 2.32 3.61 5.42
N GLY A 33 2.98 4.32 6.33
CA GLY A 33 4.43 4.47 6.35
C GLY A 33 5.10 3.69 7.48
N SER A 34 6.22 3.04 7.18
CA SER A 34 7.07 2.37 8.18
C SER A 34 8.52 2.24 7.71
N CYS A 35 9.39 1.74 8.58
CA CYS A 35 10.80 1.49 8.27
C CYS A 35 11.29 0.18 8.92
N TRP A 36 11.92 -0.68 8.13
CA TRP A 36 12.74 -1.80 8.63
C TRP A 36 13.83 -2.16 7.63
N LYS A 37 14.85 -2.90 8.05
CA LYS A 37 15.93 -3.36 7.18
C LYS A 37 15.51 -4.60 6.40
N ASN A 38 16.17 -4.88 5.27
CA ASN A 38 15.89 -6.09 4.49
C ASN A 38 16.15 -7.40 5.25
N ASP A 39 16.90 -7.36 6.36
CA ASP A 39 17.14 -8.49 7.25
C ASP A 39 16.15 -8.58 8.43
N GLY A 40 15.12 -7.73 8.44
CA GLY A 40 14.01 -7.76 9.39
C GLY A 40 14.27 -7.00 10.68
N ARG A 41 15.48 -6.47 10.87
CA ARG A 41 15.77 -5.59 12.00
C ARG A 41 15.05 -4.25 11.87
N PRO A 42 14.72 -3.58 12.99
CA PRO A 42 14.26 -2.20 12.97
C PRO A 42 15.28 -1.28 12.30
N CYS A 43 14.79 -0.19 11.71
CA CYS A 43 15.65 0.88 11.25
C CYS A 43 16.38 1.55 12.41
N ASP A 44 17.60 2.01 12.17
CA ASP A 44 18.49 2.65 13.16
C ASP A 44 19.09 3.99 12.70
N GLY A 45 18.65 4.50 11.54
CA GLY A 45 19.13 5.73 10.93
C GLY A 45 20.23 5.51 9.88
N ASP A 46 20.64 4.26 9.62
CA ASP A 46 21.61 3.96 8.58
C ASP A 46 20.97 4.01 7.18
N THR A 47 21.20 5.12 6.49
CA THR A 47 20.68 5.38 5.13
C THR A 47 21.05 4.32 4.08
N ALA A 48 22.06 3.47 4.31
CA ALA A 48 22.43 2.41 3.38
C ALA A 48 21.59 1.13 3.57
N THR A 49 21.15 0.85 4.79
CA THR A 49 20.49 -0.42 5.15
C THR A 49 19.04 -0.27 5.56
N ASP A 50 18.65 0.91 6.05
CA ASP A 50 17.26 1.26 6.30
C ASP A 50 16.46 1.29 5.00
N VAL A 51 15.22 0.82 5.07
CA VAL A 51 14.30 0.82 3.94
C VAL A 51 12.95 1.33 4.41
N THR A 52 12.55 2.47 3.85
CA THR A 52 11.23 3.05 4.09
C THR A 52 10.19 2.34 3.23
N ARG A 53 9.04 2.01 3.82
CA ARG A 53 8.03 1.18 3.18
C ARG A 53 6.66 1.81 3.23
N TYR A 54 5.98 1.73 2.11
CA TYR A 54 4.67 2.31 1.89
C TYR A 54 3.66 1.28 1.40
N SER A 55 2.42 1.41 1.87
CA SER A 55 1.26 0.68 1.36
C SER A 55 0.12 1.67 1.16
N GLU A 56 -0.26 1.87 -0.09
CA GLU A 56 -1.14 2.97 -0.51
C GLU A 56 -2.36 2.43 -1.24
N MET A 57 -3.56 2.64 -0.70
CA MET A 57 -4.81 2.33 -1.40
C MET A 57 -5.33 3.56 -2.15
N ILE A 58 -5.18 3.59 -3.47
CA ILE A 58 -5.62 4.69 -4.32
C ILE A 58 -7.08 4.49 -4.75
N ILE A 59 -7.96 5.43 -4.40
CA ILE A 59 -9.41 5.32 -4.71
C ILE A 59 -9.88 6.20 -5.88
N ASN A 60 -9.00 7.00 -6.48
CA ASN A 60 -9.32 7.69 -7.73
C ASN A 60 -9.62 6.64 -8.82
N PRO A 61 -10.84 6.59 -9.39
CA PRO A 61 -11.22 5.58 -10.38
C PRO A 61 -10.42 5.66 -11.69
N GLU A 62 -9.84 6.82 -11.99
CA GLU A 62 -9.05 7.04 -13.19
C GLU A 62 -7.64 6.44 -13.08
N THR A 63 -7.18 6.11 -11.88
CA THR A 63 -5.89 5.45 -11.66
C THR A 63 -5.88 4.09 -12.38
N PRO A 64 -4.98 3.88 -13.36
CA PRO A 64 -4.88 2.62 -14.08
C PRO A 64 -4.14 1.56 -13.25
N SER A 65 -4.19 0.29 -13.63
CA SER A 65 -3.27 -0.73 -13.10
C SER A 65 -2.04 -0.80 -14.02
N TRP A 66 -0.84 -0.48 -13.53
CA TRP A 66 0.38 -0.66 -14.31
C TRP A 66 0.95 -2.07 -14.17
N CYS A 67 0.72 -2.71 -13.03
CA CYS A 67 0.92 -4.15 -12.87
C CYS A 67 0.00 -4.91 -13.83
N THR A 68 0.60 -5.59 -14.81
CA THR A 68 -0.09 -6.37 -15.84
C THR A 68 0.74 -7.59 -16.22
N PRO A 69 0.16 -8.62 -16.87
CA PRO A 69 0.93 -9.76 -17.39
C PRO A 69 2.07 -9.35 -18.34
N GLY A 70 1.93 -8.22 -19.07
CA GLY A 70 2.97 -7.70 -19.95
C GLY A 70 4.01 -6.80 -19.25
N LYS A 71 3.75 -6.37 -18.00
CA LYS A 71 4.63 -5.49 -17.21
C LYS A 71 4.84 -6.05 -15.80
N VAL A 72 5.18 -7.34 -15.71
CA VAL A 72 5.36 -8.06 -14.44
C VAL A 72 6.42 -7.46 -13.50
N GLY A 73 7.36 -6.66 -14.02
CA GLY A 73 8.33 -5.93 -13.19
C GLY A 73 7.72 -4.86 -12.28
N LEU A 74 6.49 -4.42 -12.58
CA LEU A 74 5.69 -3.51 -11.75
C LEU A 74 4.70 -4.24 -10.83
N CYS A 75 4.79 -5.57 -10.77
CA CYS A 75 3.95 -6.41 -9.92
C CYS A 75 4.76 -7.00 -8.78
N PRO A 76 4.19 -7.13 -7.57
CA PRO A 76 4.86 -7.86 -6.52
C PRO A 76 5.02 -9.34 -6.93
N PRO A 77 6.12 -10.00 -6.56
CA PRO A 77 6.34 -11.41 -6.86
C PRO A 77 5.20 -12.33 -6.41
N TRP A 78 4.60 -12.03 -5.26
CA TRP A 78 3.53 -12.85 -4.68
C TRP A 78 2.34 -12.01 -4.24
N HIS A 79 1.15 -12.53 -4.52
CA HIS A 79 -0.07 -12.14 -3.82
C HIS A 79 -0.36 -13.19 -2.74
N THR A 80 -0.75 -12.74 -1.55
CA THR A 80 -1.19 -13.62 -0.46
C THR A 80 -2.66 -13.32 -0.17
N PHE A 81 -3.52 -14.31 -0.30
CA PHE A 81 -4.93 -14.20 0.08
C PHE A 81 -5.08 -14.22 1.60
N ARG A 82 -6.24 -13.76 2.11
CA ARG A 82 -6.51 -13.74 3.57
C ARG A 82 -6.38 -15.11 4.23
N ASN A 83 -6.65 -16.19 3.49
CA ASN A 83 -6.48 -17.57 3.95
C ASN A 83 -5.02 -18.08 3.96
N GLY A 84 -4.04 -17.23 3.60
CA GLY A 84 -2.62 -17.55 3.53
C GLY A 84 -2.16 -18.20 2.22
N THR A 85 -3.07 -18.50 1.30
CA THR A 85 -2.71 -19.05 -0.03
C THR A 85 -1.91 -18.01 -0.80
N ARG A 86 -0.81 -18.44 -1.41
CA ARG A 86 0.05 -17.57 -2.21
C ARG A 86 -0.03 -17.91 -3.69
N VAL A 87 -0.10 -16.88 -4.52
CA VAL A 87 -0.05 -16.99 -5.98
C VAL A 87 1.09 -16.15 -6.50
N HIS A 88 1.92 -16.76 -7.33
CA HIS A 88 3.05 -16.09 -7.94
C HIS A 88 2.60 -15.25 -9.14
N ARG A 89 3.25 -14.11 -9.38
CA ARG A 89 2.95 -13.20 -10.51
C ARG A 89 3.18 -13.80 -11.90
N THR A 90 3.76 -14.99 -12.02
CA THR A 90 3.85 -15.72 -13.29
C THR A 90 2.63 -16.61 -13.55
N ASP A 91 1.79 -16.85 -12.54
CA ASP A 91 0.52 -17.53 -12.71
C ASP A 91 -0.56 -16.54 -13.15
N ALA A 92 -0.58 -16.27 -14.45
CA ALA A 92 -1.42 -15.22 -15.01
C ALA A 92 -2.93 -15.50 -14.86
N ALA A 93 -3.32 -16.75 -14.61
CA ALA A 93 -4.72 -17.14 -14.45
C ALA A 93 -5.27 -16.81 -13.06
N ARG A 94 -4.40 -16.77 -12.04
CA ARG A 94 -4.80 -16.61 -10.63
C ARG A 94 -4.29 -15.32 -10.00
N PHE A 95 -3.22 -14.73 -10.51
CA PHE A 95 -2.65 -13.52 -9.92
C PHE A 95 -3.55 -12.30 -10.19
N PRO A 96 -3.95 -11.53 -9.16
CA PRO A 96 -4.89 -10.43 -9.35
C PRO A 96 -4.17 -9.15 -9.79
N TYR A 97 -3.65 -9.11 -11.03
CA TYR A 97 -2.90 -7.95 -11.55
C TYR A 97 -3.65 -6.62 -11.40
N ALA A 98 -4.96 -6.63 -11.69
CA ALA A 98 -5.82 -5.45 -11.61
C ALA A 98 -5.99 -4.88 -10.20
N ALA A 99 -5.54 -5.59 -9.16
CA ALA A 99 -5.57 -5.14 -7.78
C ALA A 99 -4.41 -4.21 -7.41
N TYR A 100 -3.37 -4.15 -8.25
CA TYR A 100 -2.15 -3.41 -8.02
C TYR A 100 -2.01 -2.28 -9.05
N HIS A 101 -1.79 -1.06 -8.58
CA HIS A 101 -1.30 0.01 -9.45
C HIS A 101 0.15 -0.27 -9.82
N MET A 102 1.02 -0.35 -8.80
CA MET A 102 2.46 -0.53 -8.95
C MET A 102 3.07 -1.19 -7.71
N TYR A 103 4.09 -2.00 -7.93
CA TYR A 103 5.09 -2.37 -6.94
C TYR A 103 6.47 -1.90 -7.41
N CYS A 104 7.25 -1.31 -6.50
CA CYS A 104 8.68 -1.10 -6.71
C CYS A 104 9.48 -1.64 -5.52
N SER A 105 10.62 -2.27 -5.82
CA SER A 105 11.45 -2.97 -4.83
C SER A 105 12.47 -2.05 -4.16
N PRO A 106 13.03 -2.43 -2.99
CA PRO A 106 14.15 -1.70 -2.39
C PRO A 106 15.33 -1.64 -3.34
N GLY A 107 15.93 -0.45 -3.49
CA GLY A 107 17.16 -0.29 -4.28
C GLY A 107 18.36 -1.06 -3.73
N ASN A 108 18.34 -1.39 -2.43
CA ASN A 108 19.37 -2.16 -1.74
C ASN A 108 19.01 -3.65 -1.56
N ALA A 109 17.98 -4.15 -2.24
CA ALA A 109 17.57 -5.56 -2.18
C ALA A 109 18.59 -6.47 -2.89
N ARG A 110 19.20 -7.40 -2.15
CA ARG A 110 20.29 -8.25 -2.66
C ARG A 110 19.82 -9.40 -3.53
N ALA A 111 18.59 -9.85 -3.34
CA ALA A 111 18.01 -11.03 -3.97
C ALA A 111 16.59 -10.76 -4.48
N ALA A 112 16.30 -9.52 -4.89
CA ALA A 112 14.99 -9.19 -5.46
C ALA A 112 14.75 -10.00 -6.74
N GLU A 113 13.58 -10.62 -6.82
CA GLU A 113 13.23 -11.49 -7.94
C GLU A 113 13.06 -10.69 -9.24
N GLN A 114 13.82 -11.07 -10.26
CA GLN A 114 13.76 -10.42 -11.57
C GLN A 114 12.64 -11.00 -12.44
N PRO A 115 11.96 -10.17 -13.26
CA PRO A 115 12.14 -8.73 -13.39
C PRO A 115 11.53 -7.95 -12.20
N THR A 116 12.20 -6.91 -11.73
CA THR A 116 11.63 -5.95 -10.78
C THR A 116 12.13 -4.55 -11.08
N THR A 117 11.31 -3.53 -10.80
CA THR A 117 11.69 -2.13 -10.89
C THR A 117 12.03 -1.62 -9.49
N PRO A 118 13.27 -1.15 -9.21
CA PRO A 118 13.57 -0.51 -7.94
C PRO A 118 12.85 0.85 -7.85
N CYS A 119 12.46 1.26 -6.64
CA CYS A 119 11.86 2.58 -6.44
C CYS A 119 12.86 3.70 -6.78
N ASP A 120 12.36 4.82 -7.31
CA ASP A 120 13.19 5.95 -7.72
C ASP A 120 13.90 6.58 -6.49
N PRO A 121 15.24 6.72 -6.52
CA PRO A 121 16.00 7.36 -5.45
C PRO A 121 15.91 8.89 -5.46
N TYR A 122 15.36 9.52 -6.49
CA TYR A 122 15.36 10.98 -6.63
C TYR A 122 14.50 11.65 -5.55
N SER A 123 13.34 11.09 -5.25
CA SER A 123 12.39 11.67 -4.29
C SER A 123 12.78 11.42 -2.82
N ASN A 124 13.60 10.39 -2.54
CA ASN A 124 14.08 10.08 -1.20
C ASN A 124 15.48 9.42 -1.29
N PRO A 125 16.51 9.98 -0.62
CA PRO A 125 17.86 9.42 -0.67
C PRO A 125 17.98 8.04 -0.01
N GLN A 126 17.02 7.64 0.84
CA GLN A 126 16.98 6.32 1.46
C GLN A 126 16.32 5.29 0.52
N PRO A 127 16.75 4.01 0.54
CA PRO A 127 16.04 2.95 -0.17
C PRO A 127 14.56 2.89 0.22
N GLN A 128 13.70 2.68 -0.79
CA GLN A 128 12.25 2.62 -0.59
C GLN A 128 11.67 1.35 -1.20
N GLU A 129 10.58 0.87 -0.64
CA GLU A 129 9.72 -0.12 -1.25
C GLU A 129 8.25 0.32 -1.14
N ILE A 130 7.57 0.42 -2.28
CA ILE A 130 6.22 0.99 -2.37
C ILE A 130 5.28 -0.06 -2.94
N MET A 131 4.14 -0.22 -2.28
CA MET A 131 3.02 -1.02 -2.73
C MET A 131 1.79 -0.14 -2.97
N GLN A 132 1.50 0.17 -4.23
CA GLN A 132 0.31 0.92 -4.61
C GLN A 132 -0.80 -0.02 -5.07
N LEU A 133 -1.94 0.07 -4.40
CA LEU A 133 -3.12 -0.77 -4.57
C LEU A 133 -4.26 0.06 -5.18
N VAL A 134 -5.17 -0.63 -5.84
CA VAL A 134 -6.41 -0.04 -6.37
C VAL A 134 -7.61 -0.93 -6.00
N PRO A 135 -8.84 -0.37 -5.96
CA PRO A 135 -10.05 -1.11 -5.65
C PRO A 135 -10.20 -2.41 -6.45
N HIS A 136 -10.37 -3.53 -5.75
CA HIS A 136 -10.47 -4.85 -6.37
C HIS A 136 -11.14 -5.85 -5.41
N PRO A 137 -11.91 -6.85 -5.90
CA PRO A 137 -12.64 -7.78 -5.04
C PRO A 137 -11.78 -8.53 -4.00
N VAL A 138 -10.52 -8.81 -4.32
CA VAL A 138 -9.58 -9.49 -3.40
C VAL A 138 -9.31 -8.70 -2.11
N TRP A 139 -9.60 -7.41 -2.09
CA TRP A 139 -9.45 -6.54 -0.92
C TRP A 139 -10.70 -6.51 -0.04
N GLY A 140 -11.83 -7.01 -0.52
CA GLY A 140 -13.12 -6.95 0.18
C GLY A 140 -13.12 -7.68 1.52
N GLU A 141 -12.38 -8.79 1.63
CA GLU A 141 -12.24 -9.51 2.90
C GLU A 141 -11.54 -8.68 3.99
N PHE A 142 -10.83 -7.61 3.62
CA PHE A 142 -10.17 -6.68 4.54
C PHE A 142 -10.99 -5.39 4.78
N GLY A 143 -12.20 -5.29 4.21
CA GLY A 143 -13.06 -4.10 4.32
C GLY A 143 -12.73 -2.97 3.35
N TYR A 144 -11.79 -3.18 2.43
CA TYR A 144 -11.36 -2.18 1.45
C TYR A 144 -12.28 -2.14 0.22
N PRO A 145 -12.23 -1.06 -0.59
CA PRO A 145 -12.97 -0.94 -1.85
C PRO A 145 -12.79 -2.14 -2.78
N THR A 146 -13.90 -2.63 -3.34
CA THR A 146 -13.94 -3.80 -4.22
C THR A 146 -14.12 -3.44 -5.69
N ALA A 147 -14.48 -2.19 -5.99
CA ALA A 147 -14.68 -1.69 -7.33
C ALA A 147 -14.26 -0.22 -7.44
N LYS A 148 -13.80 0.17 -8.63
CA LYS A 148 -13.44 1.56 -8.94
C LYS A 148 -14.62 2.51 -8.66
N GLY A 149 -14.33 3.64 -8.05
CA GLY A 149 -15.32 4.67 -7.70
C GLY A 149 -15.97 4.49 -6.33
N GLN A 150 -15.78 3.35 -5.65
CA GLN A 150 -16.25 3.20 -4.27
C GLN A 150 -15.47 4.12 -3.32
N GLY A 151 -16.19 4.94 -2.56
CA GLY A 151 -15.62 5.95 -1.66
C GLY A 151 -15.11 7.20 -2.37
N TRP A 152 -15.40 7.34 -3.67
CA TRP A 152 -15.01 8.50 -4.46
C TRP A 152 -16.08 9.60 -4.43
N ILE A 153 -15.93 10.60 -5.31
CA ILE A 153 -16.84 11.75 -5.42
C ILE A 153 -18.29 11.29 -5.58
N GLY A 154 -19.16 11.78 -4.69
CA GLY A 154 -20.59 11.42 -4.66
C GLY A 154 -20.92 10.13 -3.90
N ASP A 155 -19.93 9.47 -3.27
CA ASP A 155 -20.09 8.22 -2.53
C ASP A 155 -19.45 8.31 -1.13
N PRO A 156 -19.98 9.14 -0.22
CA PRO A 156 -19.48 9.25 1.15
C PRO A 156 -19.64 7.92 1.90
N ARG A 157 -18.60 7.49 2.61
CA ARG A 157 -18.57 6.17 3.25
C ARG A 157 -17.91 6.18 4.62
N ALA A 158 -18.48 5.34 5.49
CA ALA A 158 -17.83 4.85 6.69
C ALA A 158 -17.10 3.55 6.36
N TRP A 159 -15.82 3.49 6.70
CA TRP A 159 -14.94 2.35 6.49
C TRP A 159 -14.55 1.75 7.83
N GLU A 160 -14.54 0.42 7.91
CA GLU A 160 -13.79 -0.33 8.91
C GLU A 160 -12.77 -1.20 8.17
N LEU A 161 -11.54 -0.71 8.10
CA LEU A 161 -10.45 -1.33 7.36
C LEU A 161 -9.66 -2.25 8.29
N ASP A 162 -9.49 -3.50 7.90
CA ASP A 162 -8.59 -4.45 8.56
C ASP A 162 -7.15 -4.26 8.08
N VAL A 163 -6.64 -3.07 8.41
CA VAL A 163 -5.35 -2.54 7.96
C VAL A 163 -4.20 -3.46 8.39
N GLY A 164 -4.26 -4.01 9.60
CA GLY A 164 -3.27 -4.95 10.11
C GLY A 164 -3.23 -6.25 9.31
N ALA A 165 -4.38 -6.89 9.07
CA ALA A 165 -4.41 -8.13 8.30
C ALA A 165 -4.04 -7.90 6.83
N MET A 166 -4.50 -6.80 6.21
CA MET A 166 -4.15 -6.44 4.84
C MET A 166 -2.63 -6.26 4.70
N SER A 167 -2.06 -5.39 5.52
CA SER A 167 -0.63 -5.08 5.50
C SER A 167 0.26 -6.29 5.83
N GLN A 168 -0.24 -7.29 6.56
CA GLN A 168 0.44 -8.58 6.76
C GLN A 168 0.44 -9.46 5.50
N ALA A 169 -0.64 -9.44 4.73
CA ALA A 169 -0.80 -10.23 3.51
C ALA A 169 0.01 -9.66 2.32
N LEU A 170 0.24 -8.34 2.31
CA LEU A 170 1.06 -7.70 1.29
C LEU A 170 2.50 -8.22 1.29
N TYR A 171 3.05 -8.29 0.07
CA TYR A 171 4.44 -8.62 -0.15
C TYR A 171 5.33 -7.42 0.18
N PHE A 172 6.31 -7.63 1.05
CA PHE A 172 7.44 -6.73 1.24
C PHE A 172 8.70 -7.58 1.18
N TYR A 173 9.71 -7.09 0.48
CA TYR A 173 10.96 -7.78 0.28
C TYR A 173 11.68 -8.00 1.61
N GLN A 174 12.24 -9.20 1.73
CA GLN A 174 13.01 -9.68 2.87
C GLN A 174 14.17 -10.53 2.32
N ASP A 175 15.38 -10.31 2.83
CA ASP A 175 16.55 -11.09 2.43
C ASP A 175 16.33 -12.58 2.79
N PRO A 176 16.60 -13.52 1.85
CA PRO A 176 16.43 -14.95 2.12
C PRO A 176 17.19 -15.41 3.37
N GLY A 177 16.54 -16.23 4.20
CA GLY A 177 17.14 -16.80 5.41
C GLY A 177 17.21 -15.86 6.61
N THR A 178 16.66 -14.64 6.52
CA THR A 178 16.58 -13.70 7.64
C THR A 178 15.24 -13.82 8.40
N PRO A 179 15.20 -13.44 9.70
CA PRO A 179 13.95 -13.45 10.46
C PRO A 179 12.90 -12.49 9.87
N PRO A 180 11.60 -12.82 9.92
CA PRO A 180 10.56 -11.90 9.47
C PRO A 180 10.58 -10.57 10.23
N ALA A 181 10.45 -9.46 9.51
CA ALA A 181 10.28 -8.15 10.12
C ALA A 181 8.99 -8.06 10.95
N LYS A 182 9.05 -7.37 12.09
CA LYS A 182 7.84 -6.90 12.79
C LYS A 182 7.34 -5.62 12.12
N ARG A 183 6.14 -5.65 11.56
CA ARG A 183 5.58 -4.53 10.78
C ARG A 183 4.85 -3.55 11.71
N ARG A 184 5.58 -2.53 12.16
CA ARG A 184 5.06 -1.44 13.00
C ARG A 184 4.82 -0.21 12.16
N TRP A 185 3.59 0.25 12.06
CA TRP A 185 3.21 1.34 11.15
C TRP A 185 3.24 2.67 11.90
N SER A 186 4.27 3.47 11.62
CA SER A 186 4.52 4.74 12.30
C SER A 186 3.71 5.90 11.75
N SER A 187 3.22 5.81 10.50
CA SER A 187 2.21 6.73 9.99
C SER A 187 1.07 5.98 9.30
N LEU A 188 -0.12 6.57 9.40
CA LEU A 188 -1.36 6.16 8.78
C LEU A 188 -2.04 7.44 8.32
N ASP A 189 -2.20 7.61 7.02
CA ASP A 189 -2.56 8.87 6.40
C ASP A 189 -3.74 8.68 5.43
N VAL A 190 -4.57 9.72 5.30
CA VAL A 190 -5.66 9.79 4.32
C VAL A 190 -5.61 11.16 3.67
N GLY A 191 -5.59 11.19 2.35
CA GLY A 191 -5.49 12.44 1.62
C GLY A 191 -5.16 12.23 0.17
N THR A 192 -4.79 13.31 -0.52
CA THR A 192 -4.49 13.28 -1.94
C THR A 192 -3.10 13.82 -2.22
N GLU A 193 -2.38 13.10 -3.06
CA GLU A 193 -1.22 13.61 -3.79
C GLU A 193 -1.71 14.21 -5.11
N ILE A 194 -1.31 15.46 -5.37
CA ILE A 194 -1.65 16.19 -6.59
C ILE A 194 -0.35 16.42 -7.34
N TYR A 195 -0.20 15.78 -8.50
CA TYR A 195 0.93 16.02 -9.39
C TYR A 195 0.83 17.38 -10.07
N VAL A 196 1.97 17.83 -10.62
CA VAL A 196 2.11 19.11 -11.32
C VAL A 196 1.00 19.27 -12.36
N SER A 197 0.14 20.27 -12.15
CA SER A 197 -0.98 20.59 -13.01
C SER A 197 -1.22 22.11 -13.03
N ASN A 198 -1.82 22.62 -14.11
CA ASN A 198 -2.08 24.05 -14.26
C ASN A 198 -3.17 24.55 -13.29
N HIS A 199 -4.18 23.70 -13.02
CA HIS A 199 -5.25 23.94 -12.07
C HIS A 199 -5.72 22.60 -11.49
N ALA A 200 -5.47 22.38 -10.20
CA ALA A 200 -6.02 21.26 -9.45
C ALA A 200 -6.54 21.74 -8.10
N GLU A 201 -7.74 21.31 -7.76
CA GLU A 201 -8.41 21.58 -6.50
C GLU A 201 -8.87 20.26 -5.89
N ALA A 202 -8.66 20.12 -4.59
CA ALA A 202 -9.12 18.97 -3.85
C ALA A 202 -9.78 19.43 -2.56
N GLU A 203 -10.91 18.79 -2.25
CA GLU A 203 -11.72 19.07 -1.07
C GLU A 203 -12.29 17.74 -0.60
N TRP A 204 -12.10 17.43 0.67
CA TRP A 204 -12.66 16.25 1.30
C TRP A 204 -12.92 16.50 2.77
N THR A 205 -13.82 15.72 3.36
CA THR A 205 -14.03 15.69 4.80
C THR A 205 -13.60 14.33 5.35
N LEU A 206 -12.95 14.38 6.50
CA LEU A 206 -12.45 13.21 7.22
C LEU A 206 -12.92 13.32 8.67
N SER A 207 -13.57 12.27 9.17
CA SER A 207 -13.99 12.21 10.58
C SER A 207 -13.95 10.79 11.11
N GLY A 208 -13.97 10.63 12.43
CA GLY A 208 -13.97 9.30 13.06
C GLY A 208 -12.76 8.45 12.70
N PHE A 209 -11.57 9.07 12.60
CA PHE A 209 -10.31 8.37 12.38
C PHE A 209 -9.87 7.69 13.68
N ASP A 210 -10.29 6.45 13.87
CA ASP A 210 -9.98 5.65 15.06
C ASP A 210 -9.06 4.47 14.71
N ILE A 211 -7.94 4.35 15.43
CA ILE A 211 -7.04 3.19 15.35
C ILE A 211 -7.42 2.20 16.44
N LEU A 212 -7.91 1.03 16.05
CA LEU A 212 -8.41 -0.01 16.95
C LEU A 212 -7.37 -1.12 17.12
N VAL A 213 -6.67 -1.11 18.25
CA VAL A 213 -5.72 -2.16 18.65
C VAL A 213 -6.39 -3.05 19.71
N PRO A 214 -6.37 -4.39 19.57
CA PRO A 214 -6.87 -5.31 20.59
C PRO A 214 -6.19 -5.07 21.94
N LYS A 215 -6.95 -5.21 23.03
CA LYS A 215 -6.36 -5.24 24.37
C LYS A 215 -5.61 -6.56 24.54
N GLU A 216 -4.42 -6.47 25.12
CA GLU A 216 -3.62 -7.64 25.53
C GLU A 216 -4.35 -8.50 26.57
#